data_AF-A0A6G6CCZ5-F1
#
_entry.id   AF-A0A6G6CCZ5-F1
#
_cell.length_a   1.000
_cell.length_b   1.000
_cell.length_c   1.000
_cell.angle_alpha   90.00
_cell.angle_beta   90.00
_cell.angle_gamma   90.00
#
_symmetry.space_group_name_H-M   'P 1'
#
loop_
_entity.id
_entity.type
_entity.pdbx_description
1 polymer ?
#
loop_
_entity_poly.entity_id
_entity_poly.type
_entity_poly.pdbx_seq_one_letter_code
_entity_poly.pdbx_strand_id
1 'polypeptide(L)'
;VSKFSLRTADIPDDDMCYIVAGRPETIEECKFNAETQSFIVIHGWTVTGMFESWVPKLVSALYEREPTANVIVVDWLTRANQHYPTSAAYTKLVGRDVAKFVTWIQKELQLPWERIHLLGYSLGAHVAGIAGDLTNHKISRITGLDPAGPTFEHADDQSTLSRDDAQFVDVLHTNTRGSPDRSIGIQRAVGHIDIYPNGGTFQPGCDIQNTLMG
;
A
#
# COMPACT_ATOMS: atom_id res chain seq x y z
N VAL A 1 -7.28 -6.42 13.59
CA VAL A 1 -5.80 -6.35 13.67
C VAL A 1 -5.30 -6.69 12.28
N SER A 2 -4.37 -5.92 11.73
CA SER A 2 -3.81 -6.21 10.41
C SER A 2 -2.93 -7.46 10.45
N LYS A 3 -2.92 -8.25 9.37
CA LYS A 3 -2.03 -9.42 9.22
C LYS A 3 -1.06 -9.17 8.07
N PHE A 4 0.11 -9.82 8.13
CA PHE A 4 1.21 -9.60 7.17
C PHE A 4 1.54 -10.92 6.52
N SER A 5 1.02 -11.17 5.32
CA SER A 5 1.26 -12.42 4.62
C SER A 5 2.46 -12.29 3.68
N LEU A 6 3.49 -13.11 3.89
CA LEU A 6 4.57 -13.25 2.93
C LEU A 6 4.10 -14.16 1.79
N ARG A 7 3.92 -13.59 0.60
CA ARG A 7 3.47 -14.30 -0.60
C ARG A 7 4.64 -14.93 -1.34
N THR A 8 4.37 -15.87 -2.24
CA THR A 8 5.38 -16.50 -3.09
C THR A 8 5.04 -16.33 -4.57
N ALA A 9 6.04 -16.49 -5.43
CA ALA A 9 5.85 -16.43 -6.88
C ALA A 9 4.99 -17.60 -7.41
N ASP A 10 5.05 -18.77 -6.76
CA ASP A 10 4.34 -19.98 -7.19
C ASP A 10 2.82 -19.91 -6.93
N ILE A 11 2.42 -19.24 -5.85
CA ILE A 11 1.01 -19.16 -5.41
C ILE A 11 0.71 -17.70 -4.98
N PRO A 12 0.66 -16.76 -5.93
CA PRO A 12 0.50 -15.33 -5.62
C PRO A 12 -0.88 -14.99 -5.06
N ASP A 13 -1.89 -15.84 -5.28
CA ASP A 13 -3.29 -15.66 -4.85
C ASP A 13 -3.52 -15.98 -3.37
N ASP A 14 -2.72 -16.87 -2.77
CA ASP A 14 -3.00 -17.40 -1.41
C ASP A 14 -2.18 -16.76 -0.29
N ASP A 15 -2.83 -16.44 0.83
CA ASP A 15 -2.13 -16.07 2.07
C ASP A 15 -1.62 -17.32 2.81
N MET A 16 -0.52 -17.88 2.32
CA MET A 16 -0.01 -19.16 2.82
C MET A 16 0.84 -19.04 4.09
N CYS A 17 1.55 -17.92 4.27
CA CYS A 17 2.40 -17.72 5.43
C CYS A 17 2.25 -16.32 6.00
N TYR A 18 2.13 -16.22 7.33
CA TYR A 18 1.95 -14.97 8.05
C TYR A 18 3.13 -14.71 8.97
N ILE A 19 3.77 -13.56 8.80
CA ILE A 19 4.77 -13.08 9.74
C ILE A 19 4.05 -12.31 10.85
N VAL A 20 4.23 -12.75 12.09
CA VAL A 20 3.52 -12.19 13.25
C VAL A 20 4.49 -11.40 14.12
N ALA A 21 4.26 -10.10 14.24
CA ALA A 21 5.09 -9.23 15.08
C ALA A 21 5.12 -9.73 16.54
N GLY A 22 6.32 -9.82 17.11
CA GLY A 22 6.57 -10.42 18.43
C GLY A 22 6.77 -11.94 18.43
N ARG A 23 6.77 -12.58 17.25
CA ARG A 23 7.05 -14.02 17.07
C ARG A 23 8.13 -14.24 16.01
N PRO A 24 9.42 -14.07 16.37
CA PRO A 24 10.54 -14.19 15.43
C PRO A 24 10.56 -15.53 14.67
N GLU A 25 10.08 -16.61 15.29
CA GLU A 25 9.98 -17.93 14.67
C GLU A 25 9.18 -17.92 13.35
N THR A 26 8.16 -17.06 13.24
CA THR A 26 7.35 -16.95 12.02
C THR A 26 8.11 -16.37 10.83
N ILE A 27 9.21 -15.64 11.07
CA ILE A 27 10.08 -15.12 10.01
C ILE A 27 10.79 -16.27 9.30
N GLU A 28 11.36 -17.20 10.08
CA GLU A 28 12.07 -18.38 9.57
C GLU A 28 11.10 -19.37 8.92
N GLU A 29 9.94 -19.61 9.55
CA GLU A 29 8.89 -20.47 8.99
C GLU A 29 8.42 -20.00 7.60
N CYS A 30 8.27 -18.69 7.43
CA CYS A 30 7.92 -18.09 6.14
C CYS A 30 9.09 -17.98 5.17
N LYS A 31 10.32 -18.30 5.60
CA LYS A 31 11.55 -18.21 4.79
C LYS A 31 11.81 -16.79 4.27
N PHE A 32 11.54 -15.78 5.09
CA PHE A 32 11.85 -14.38 4.76
C PHE A 32 13.36 -14.20 4.53
N ASN A 33 13.75 -13.55 3.44
CA ASN A 33 15.15 -13.34 3.09
C ASN A 33 15.63 -11.93 3.47
N ALA A 34 16.36 -11.82 4.58
CA ALA A 34 16.87 -10.56 5.12
C ALA A 34 17.88 -9.83 4.20
N GLU A 35 18.46 -10.51 3.22
CA GLU A 35 19.48 -9.94 2.33
C GLU A 35 18.89 -9.18 1.14
N THR A 36 17.57 -9.21 0.97
CA THR A 36 16.88 -8.79 -0.25
C THR A 36 15.86 -7.66 -0.01
N GLN A 37 15.36 -7.07 -1.09
CA GLN A 37 14.33 -6.02 -1.04
C GLN A 37 13.04 -6.56 -0.43
N SER A 38 12.33 -5.73 0.32
CA SER A 38 11.01 -6.05 0.86
C SER A 38 9.96 -5.07 0.34
N PHE A 39 9.03 -5.59 -0.46
CA PHE A 39 7.85 -4.88 -0.92
C PHE A 39 6.68 -5.18 0.01
N ILE A 40 6.04 -4.13 0.52
CA ILE A 40 4.85 -4.27 1.37
C ILE A 40 3.66 -3.66 0.63
N VAL A 41 2.79 -4.53 0.13
CA VAL A 41 1.60 -4.18 -0.65
C VAL A 41 0.41 -3.98 0.28
N ILE A 42 -0.23 -2.82 0.16
CA ILE A 42 -1.31 -2.38 1.04
C ILE A 42 -2.52 -2.03 0.17
N HIS A 43 -3.57 -2.85 0.27
CA HIS A 43 -4.79 -2.67 -0.50
C HIS A 43 -5.63 -1.48 0.01
N GLY A 44 -6.65 -1.10 -0.78
CA GLY A 44 -7.57 -0.01 -0.49
C GLY A 44 -8.89 -0.45 0.15
N TRP A 45 -9.90 0.42 0.02
CA TRP A 45 -11.28 0.12 0.40
C TRP A 45 -11.85 -1.03 -0.45
N THR A 46 -12.72 -1.85 0.13
CA THR A 46 -13.37 -2.97 -0.59
C THR A 46 -14.80 -3.13 -0.15
N VAL A 47 -15.71 -3.39 -1.10
CA VAL A 47 -17.13 -3.68 -0.80
C VAL A 47 -17.35 -5.14 -0.44
N THR A 48 -16.51 -6.05 -0.95
CA THR A 48 -16.70 -7.50 -0.81
C THR A 48 -16.01 -8.08 0.42
N GLY A 49 -15.06 -7.34 1.01
CA GLY A 49 -14.22 -7.86 2.09
C GLY A 49 -13.21 -8.90 1.61
N MET A 50 -12.96 -8.95 0.30
CA MET A 50 -11.97 -9.83 -0.33
C MET A 50 -10.91 -9.00 -1.06
N PHE A 51 -9.73 -9.58 -1.28
CA PHE A 51 -8.72 -8.98 -2.14
C PHE A 51 -9.24 -8.84 -3.58
N GLU A 52 -8.92 -7.71 -4.18
CA GLU A 52 -9.22 -7.45 -5.58
C GLU A 52 -8.21 -8.19 -6.48
N SER A 53 -8.61 -8.49 -7.72
CA SER A 53 -7.81 -9.29 -8.66
C SER A 53 -6.47 -8.67 -9.06
N TRP A 54 -6.20 -7.41 -8.70
CA TRP A 54 -4.92 -6.77 -8.96
C TRP A 54 -3.84 -7.19 -7.95
N VAL A 55 -4.21 -7.60 -6.72
CA VAL A 55 -3.26 -7.97 -5.67
C VAL A 55 -2.31 -9.08 -6.14
N PRO A 56 -2.80 -10.24 -6.59
CA PRO A 56 -1.91 -11.31 -7.09
C PRO A 56 -1.14 -10.89 -8.34
N LYS A 57 -1.74 -10.10 -9.24
CA LYS A 57 -1.04 -9.60 -10.44
C LYS A 57 0.16 -8.72 -10.06
N LEU A 58 0.01 -7.86 -9.05
CA LEU A 58 1.11 -7.03 -8.56
C LEU A 58 2.18 -7.89 -7.87
N VAL A 59 1.77 -8.87 -7.06
CA VAL A 59 2.71 -9.82 -6.43
C VAL A 59 3.54 -10.55 -7.48
N SER A 60 2.90 -11.12 -8.52
CA SER A 60 3.59 -11.78 -9.62
C SER A 60 4.55 -10.83 -10.34
N ALA A 61 4.10 -9.61 -10.68
CA ALA A 61 4.94 -8.65 -11.39
C ALA A 61 6.16 -8.20 -10.57
N LEU A 62 6.01 -8.08 -9.24
CA LEU A 62 7.13 -7.77 -8.35
C LEU A 62 8.16 -8.92 -8.32
N TYR A 63 7.71 -10.17 -8.27
CA TYR A 63 8.61 -11.33 -8.34
C TYR A 63 9.23 -11.51 -9.74
N GLU A 64 8.52 -11.22 -10.82
CA GLU A 64 9.10 -11.22 -12.16
C GLU A 64 10.24 -10.19 -12.29
N ARG A 65 10.05 -9.01 -11.66
CA ARG A 65 11.03 -7.93 -11.71
C ARG A 65 12.19 -8.12 -10.72
N GLU A 66 11.92 -8.61 -9.52
CA GLU A 66 12.87 -8.84 -8.43
C GLU A 66 12.65 -10.25 -7.83
N PRO A 67 13.17 -11.32 -8.47
CA PRO A 67 12.84 -12.71 -8.13
C PRO A 67 13.21 -13.15 -6.71
N THR A 68 14.14 -12.44 -6.06
CA THR A 68 14.61 -12.78 -4.71
C THR A 68 14.00 -11.90 -3.63
N ALA A 69 13.17 -10.91 -3.98
CA ALA A 69 12.57 -10.00 -3.02
C ALA A 69 11.56 -10.71 -2.11
N ASN A 70 11.27 -10.10 -0.96
CA ASN A 70 10.13 -10.46 -0.14
C ASN A 70 8.92 -9.63 -0.57
N VAL A 71 7.79 -10.27 -0.88
CA VAL A 71 6.53 -9.55 -1.15
C VAL A 71 5.52 -9.85 -0.06
N ILE A 72 5.25 -8.86 0.79
CA ILE A 72 4.31 -8.95 1.91
C ILE A 72 3.02 -8.25 1.53
N VAL A 73 1.89 -8.94 1.63
CA VAL A 73 0.55 -8.35 1.50
C VAL A 73 -0.02 -8.08 2.89
N VAL A 74 -0.47 -6.85 3.12
CA VAL A 74 -1.10 -6.44 4.37
C VAL A 74 -2.60 -6.69 4.28
N ASP A 75 -3.10 -7.67 5.03
CA ASP A 75 -4.54 -7.93 5.21
C ASP A 75 -5.10 -6.98 6.29
N TRP A 76 -5.90 -6.02 5.86
CA TRP A 76 -6.75 -5.21 6.73
C TRP A 76 -8.21 -5.22 6.26
N LEU A 77 -8.63 -6.28 5.56
CA LEU A 77 -9.92 -6.41 4.86
C LEU A 77 -11.12 -6.09 5.76
N THR A 78 -11.12 -6.55 7.02
CA THR A 78 -12.21 -6.26 7.97
C THR A 78 -12.42 -4.76 8.21
N ARG A 79 -11.34 -3.97 8.26
CA ARG A 79 -11.39 -2.51 8.43
C ARG A 79 -11.63 -1.79 7.10
N ALA A 80 -11.15 -2.36 6.00
CA ALA A 80 -11.38 -1.84 4.65
C ALA A 80 -12.80 -2.07 4.13
N ASN A 81 -13.55 -3.02 4.71
CA ASN A 81 -14.91 -3.37 4.35
C ASN A 81 -15.96 -2.74 5.27
N GLN A 82 -15.79 -1.46 5.58
CA GLN A 82 -16.76 -0.69 6.35
C GLN A 82 -17.32 0.44 5.47
N HIS A 83 -18.30 1.17 5.99
CA HIS A 83 -18.72 2.42 5.35
C HIS A 83 -17.51 3.34 5.11
N TYR A 84 -17.42 3.96 3.93
CA TYR A 84 -16.16 4.56 3.46
C TYR A 84 -15.48 5.51 4.47
N PRO A 85 -16.16 6.52 5.06
CA PRO A 85 -15.57 7.37 6.11
C PRO A 85 -15.01 6.59 7.31
N THR A 86 -15.64 5.48 7.70
CA THR A 86 -15.17 4.61 8.78
C THR A 86 -13.89 3.89 8.37
N SER A 87 -13.84 3.33 7.16
CA SER A 87 -12.61 2.72 6.61
C SER A 87 -11.49 3.74 6.42
N ALA A 88 -11.81 4.95 5.97
CA ALA A 88 -10.87 6.06 5.87
C ALA A 88 -10.29 6.42 7.25
N ALA A 89 -11.11 6.48 8.30
CA ALA A 89 -10.62 6.69 9.67
C ALA A 89 -9.72 5.54 10.17
N TYR A 90 -9.98 4.31 9.74
CA TYR A 90 -9.15 3.15 10.10
C TYR A 90 -7.75 3.16 9.50
N THR A 91 -7.48 3.98 8.48
CA THR A 91 -6.13 4.13 7.92
C THR A 91 -5.10 4.49 9.00
N LYS A 92 -5.47 5.32 9.98
CA LYS A 92 -4.60 5.64 11.14
C LYS A 92 -4.25 4.42 11.99
N LEU A 93 -5.20 3.53 12.22
CA LEU A 93 -4.95 2.31 13.00
C LEU A 93 -4.13 1.29 12.20
N VAL A 94 -4.41 1.14 10.91
CA VAL A 94 -3.68 0.22 10.05
C VAL A 94 -2.26 0.73 9.80
N GLY A 95 -2.06 2.03 9.59
CA GLY A 95 -0.74 2.64 9.48
C GLY A 95 0.12 2.41 10.72
N ARG A 96 -0.49 2.53 11.92
CA ARG A 96 0.17 2.14 13.18
C ARG A 96 0.54 0.66 13.24
N ASP A 97 -0.34 -0.23 12.77
CA ASP A 97 -0.06 -1.67 12.74
C ASP A 97 1.12 -1.96 11.78
N VAL A 98 1.15 -1.34 10.60
CA VAL A 98 2.23 -1.47 9.61
C VAL A 98 3.55 -0.88 10.14
N ALA A 99 3.53 0.32 10.73
CA ALA A 99 4.73 0.94 11.32
C ALA A 99 5.35 0.07 12.42
N LYS A 100 4.51 -0.50 13.29
CA LYS A 100 4.96 -1.44 14.33
C LYS A 100 5.57 -2.70 13.73
N PHE A 101 4.94 -3.27 12.71
CA PHE A 101 5.48 -4.45 12.03
C PHE A 101 6.83 -4.15 11.36
N VAL A 102 6.91 -3.07 10.59
CA VAL A 102 8.14 -2.63 9.91
C VAL A 102 9.26 -2.36 10.92
N THR A 103 8.98 -1.62 11.99
CA THR A 103 9.97 -1.33 13.03
C THR A 103 10.41 -2.59 13.76
N TRP A 104 9.49 -3.53 14.01
CA TRP A 104 9.81 -4.80 14.65
C TRP A 104 10.69 -5.67 13.76
N ILE A 105 10.28 -5.96 12.52
CA ILE A 105 11.07 -6.84 11.64
C ILE A 105 12.44 -6.23 11.30
N GLN A 106 12.50 -4.90 11.15
CA GLN A 106 13.75 -4.18 10.98
C GLN A 106 14.68 -4.40 12.19
N LYS A 107 14.15 -4.32 13.41
CA LYS A 107 14.92 -4.53 14.64
C LYS A 107 15.33 -5.99 14.83
N GLU A 108 14.46 -6.96 14.58
CA GLU A 108 14.77 -8.38 14.75
C GLU A 108 15.87 -8.84 13.78
N LEU A 109 15.83 -8.38 12.52
CA LEU A 109 16.73 -8.83 11.47
C LEU A 109 17.85 -7.83 11.13
N GLN A 110 17.87 -6.67 11.78
CA GLN A 110 18.79 -5.56 11.49
C GLN A 110 18.75 -5.14 10.00
N LEU A 111 17.55 -5.09 9.41
CA LEU A 111 17.39 -4.73 7.99
C LEU A 111 17.80 -3.27 7.75
N PRO A 112 18.46 -2.98 6.61
CA PRO A 112 18.59 -1.60 6.14
C PRO A 112 17.22 -1.01 5.81
N TRP A 113 16.96 0.23 6.24
CA TRP A 113 15.70 0.94 5.95
C TRP A 113 15.52 1.19 4.44
N GLU A 114 16.63 1.24 3.70
CA GLU A 114 16.72 1.38 2.26
C GLU A 114 16.12 0.18 1.50
N ARG A 115 15.93 -0.97 2.18
CA ARG A 115 15.35 -2.18 1.59
C ARG A 115 13.82 -2.26 1.68
N ILE A 116 13.17 -1.28 2.31
CA ILE A 116 11.73 -1.32 2.56
C ILE A 116 11.02 -0.37 1.62
N HIS A 117 10.12 -0.92 0.80
CA HIS A 117 9.29 -0.16 -0.13
C HIS A 117 7.81 -0.50 0.12
N LEU A 118 7.03 0.51 0.53
CA LEU A 118 5.58 0.37 0.68
C LEU A 118 4.87 0.75 -0.62
N LEU A 119 3.91 -0.08 -1.05
CA LEU A 119 3.05 0.17 -2.20
C LEU A 119 1.61 0.22 -1.72
N GLY A 120 1.00 1.40 -1.74
CA GLY A 120 -0.35 1.60 -1.23
C GLY A 120 -1.32 2.00 -2.35
N TYR A 121 -2.44 1.29 -2.46
CA TYR A 121 -3.51 1.61 -3.40
C TYR A 121 -4.70 2.27 -2.70
N SER A 122 -5.22 3.38 -3.25
CA SER A 122 -6.39 4.09 -2.70
C SER A 122 -6.20 4.43 -1.21
N LEU A 123 -7.06 3.93 -0.31
CA LEU A 123 -6.88 4.09 1.16
C LEU A 123 -5.53 3.53 1.66
N GLY A 124 -4.99 2.51 1.00
CA GLY A 124 -3.71 1.91 1.32
C GLY A 124 -2.52 2.86 1.12
N ALA A 125 -2.63 3.87 0.25
CA ALA A 125 -1.61 4.89 0.08
C ALA A 125 -1.45 5.75 1.34
N HIS A 126 -2.56 6.16 1.96
CA HIS A 126 -2.52 6.90 3.22
C HIS A 126 -2.09 6.00 4.39
N VAL A 127 -2.44 4.71 4.37
CA VAL A 127 -1.88 3.74 5.32
C VAL A 127 -0.35 3.67 5.20
N ALA A 128 0.19 3.63 3.97
CA ALA A 128 1.63 3.63 3.73
C ALA A 128 2.29 4.91 4.25
N GLY A 129 1.70 6.08 3.98
CA GLY A 129 2.17 7.37 4.47
C GLY A 129 2.23 7.46 5.99
N ILE A 130 1.10 7.16 6.65
CA ILE A 130 1.02 7.12 8.11
C ILE A 130 1.99 6.09 8.70
N ALA A 131 2.22 4.97 8.02
CA ALA A 131 3.20 4.00 8.47
C ALA A 131 4.63 4.54 8.39
N GLY A 132 4.97 5.23 7.29
CA GLY A 132 6.26 5.87 7.08
C GLY A 132 6.56 6.93 8.13
N ASP A 133 5.63 7.86 8.37
CA ASP A 133 5.75 8.91 9.41
C ASP A 133 5.99 8.33 10.82
N LEU A 134 5.36 7.20 11.12
CA LEU A 134 5.45 6.57 12.44
C LEU A 134 6.64 5.62 12.62
N THR A 135 7.42 5.35 11.56
CA THR A 135 8.66 4.57 11.70
C THR A 135 9.79 5.42 12.29
N ASN A 136 10.69 4.79 13.06
CA ASN A 136 11.79 5.50 13.72
C ASN A 136 12.79 6.15 12.75
N HIS A 137 12.85 5.64 11.52
CA HIS A 137 13.69 6.17 10.44
C HIS A 137 12.88 6.15 9.15
N LYS A 138 13.17 7.11 8.25
CA LYS A 138 12.55 7.13 6.93
C LYS A 138 12.88 5.85 6.16
N ILE A 139 11.83 5.10 5.83
CA ILE A 139 11.89 4.00 4.86
C ILE A 139 12.32 4.51 3.48
N SER A 140 12.85 3.61 2.65
CA SER A 140 13.37 3.92 1.32
C SER A 140 12.34 4.62 0.43
N ARG A 141 11.17 4.00 0.26
CA ARG A 141 10.21 4.44 -0.74
C ARG A 141 8.76 4.14 -0.36
N ILE A 142 7.88 5.06 -0.71
CA ILE A 142 6.44 4.82 -0.80
C ILE A 142 5.98 5.09 -2.22
N THR A 143 5.24 4.16 -2.81
CA THR A 143 4.51 4.40 -4.06
C THR A 143 3.01 4.48 -3.77
N GLY A 144 2.42 5.65 -4.05
CA GLY A 144 0.99 5.89 -3.96
C GLY A 144 0.30 5.58 -5.30
N LEU A 145 -0.51 4.54 -5.34
CA LEU A 145 -1.30 4.14 -6.51
C LEU A 145 -2.71 4.73 -6.36
N ASP A 146 -2.98 5.84 -7.05
CA ASP A 146 -4.22 6.61 -7.01
C ASP A 146 -4.76 6.79 -5.57
N PRO A 147 -4.04 7.51 -4.69
CA PRO A 147 -4.44 7.70 -3.29
C PRO A 147 -5.87 8.26 -3.20
N ALA A 148 -6.63 7.85 -2.19
CA ALA A 148 -8.03 8.24 -2.08
C ALA A 148 -8.21 9.75 -1.85
N GLY A 149 -9.15 10.37 -2.57
CA GLY A 149 -9.47 11.79 -2.41
C GLY A 149 -10.38 12.10 -1.22
N PRO A 150 -11.56 11.47 -1.10
CA PRO A 150 -12.56 11.90 -0.12
C PRO A 150 -12.06 11.70 1.30
N THR A 151 -12.18 12.74 2.15
CA THR A 151 -11.58 12.87 3.50
C THR A 151 -10.12 13.34 3.52
N PHE A 152 -9.35 13.15 2.44
CA PHE A 152 -7.89 13.34 2.43
C PHE A 152 -7.41 14.58 1.64
N GLU A 153 -8.21 15.08 0.69
CA GLU A 153 -7.87 16.25 -0.13
C GLU A 153 -7.45 17.47 0.70
N HIS A 154 -8.07 17.66 1.87
CA HIS A 154 -7.80 18.76 2.79
C HIS A 154 -7.28 18.30 4.17
N ALA A 155 -6.95 17.02 4.31
CA ALA A 155 -6.38 16.51 5.54
C ALA A 155 -4.91 16.94 5.70
N ASP A 156 -4.46 17.03 6.95
CA ASP A 156 -3.06 17.30 7.25
C ASP A 156 -2.13 16.16 6.82
N ASP A 157 -0.84 16.47 6.77
CA ASP A 157 0.22 15.53 6.37
C ASP A 157 0.37 14.39 7.40
N GLN A 158 -0.08 14.55 8.64
CA GLN A 158 -0.08 13.47 9.65
C GLN A 158 -1.21 12.44 9.43
N SER A 159 -2.19 12.77 8.59
CA SER A 159 -3.37 11.94 8.32
C SER A 159 -3.42 11.45 6.89
N THR A 160 -2.47 11.85 6.05
CA THR A 160 -2.45 11.64 4.60
C THR A 160 -1.05 11.23 4.17
N LEU A 161 -0.91 10.48 3.08
CA LEU A 161 0.36 10.41 2.38
C LEU A 161 0.94 11.81 2.15
N SER A 162 2.23 11.96 2.46
CA SER A 162 3.02 13.16 2.26
C SER A 162 4.43 12.78 1.78
N ARG A 163 5.11 13.72 1.13
CA ARG A 163 6.51 13.59 0.72
C ARG A 163 7.43 13.28 1.89
N ASP A 164 7.08 13.70 3.11
CA ASP A 164 7.96 13.53 4.26
C ASP A 164 7.94 12.11 4.85
N ASP A 165 7.00 11.26 4.44
CA ASP A 165 6.77 9.93 5.00
C ASP A 165 7.85 8.89 4.63
N ALA A 166 8.67 9.16 3.60
CA ALA A 166 9.76 8.31 3.17
C ALA A 166 10.94 9.12 2.62
N GLN A 167 12.06 8.45 2.32
CA GLN A 167 13.17 9.09 1.59
C GLN A 167 12.74 9.49 0.17
N PHE A 168 11.87 8.71 -0.45
CA PHE A 168 11.27 9.02 -1.74
C PHE A 168 9.80 8.59 -1.80
N VAL A 169 8.96 9.44 -2.38
CA VAL A 169 7.50 9.21 -2.49
C VAL A 169 7.11 9.52 -3.91
N ASP A 170 6.63 8.53 -4.64
CA ASP A 170 6.14 8.68 -6.01
C ASP A 170 4.67 8.30 -6.09
N VAL A 171 3.89 9.12 -6.79
CA VAL A 171 2.43 9.03 -6.78
C VAL A 171 1.90 9.00 -8.21
N LEU A 172 1.01 8.06 -8.48
CA LEU A 172 0.28 7.97 -9.74
C LEU A 172 -1.17 8.41 -9.50
N HIS A 173 -1.59 9.50 -10.12
CA HIS A 173 -2.96 9.99 -10.07
C HIS A 173 -3.69 9.62 -11.36
N THR A 174 -4.66 8.71 -11.28
CA THR A 174 -5.33 8.16 -12.48
C THR A 174 -6.84 8.35 -12.50
N ASN A 175 -7.46 8.74 -11.38
CA ASN A 175 -8.90 8.99 -11.29
C ASN A 175 -9.26 10.24 -10.47
N THR A 176 -8.73 11.40 -10.86
CA THR A 176 -8.96 12.69 -10.18
C THR A 176 -10.21 13.45 -10.66
N ARG A 177 -11.04 12.86 -11.54
CA ARG A 177 -12.22 13.53 -12.08
C ARG A 177 -13.24 13.88 -11.00
N GLY A 178 -13.60 15.16 -10.90
CA GLY A 178 -14.61 15.67 -9.98
C GLY A 178 -14.21 17.01 -9.39
N SER A 179 -15.08 17.60 -8.57
CA SER A 179 -14.64 18.68 -7.67
C SER A 179 -13.70 18.12 -6.60
N PRO A 180 -12.81 18.92 -5.99
CA PRO A 180 -11.82 18.46 -5.00
C PRO A 180 -12.39 17.52 -3.92
N ASP A 181 -13.57 17.81 -3.38
CA ASP A 181 -14.20 16.97 -2.34
C ASP A 181 -14.94 15.72 -2.86
N ARG A 182 -14.97 15.50 -4.19
CA ARG A 182 -15.80 14.48 -4.83
C ARG A 182 -15.06 13.60 -5.84
N SER A 183 -13.79 13.88 -6.12
CA SER A 183 -12.97 12.96 -6.92
C SER A 183 -12.67 11.69 -6.12
N ILE A 184 -12.54 10.57 -6.81
CA ILE A 184 -12.22 9.28 -6.17
C ILE A 184 -10.75 9.26 -5.75
N GLY A 185 -9.85 9.68 -6.65
CA GLY A 185 -8.45 9.94 -6.35
C GLY A 185 -8.23 11.35 -5.84
N ILE A 186 -7.19 11.52 -5.02
CA ILE A 186 -6.71 12.81 -4.52
C ILE A 186 -6.17 13.65 -5.69
N GLN A 187 -6.52 14.93 -5.74
CA GLN A 187 -6.12 15.83 -6.82
C GLN A 187 -4.78 16.50 -6.53
N ARG A 188 -4.61 16.98 -5.30
CA ARG A 188 -3.35 17.61 -4.88
C ARG A 188 -2.17 16.65 -4.92
N ALA A 189 -1.01 17.21 -5.21
CA ALA A 189 0.26 16.52 -5.11
C ALA A 189 0.56 16.16 -3.65
N VAL A 190 1.02 14.94 -3.43
CA VAL A 190 1.37 14.39 -2.11
C VAL A 190 2.72 13.67 -2.10
N GLY A 191 3.45 13.65 -3.23
CA GLY A 191 4.74 13.02 -3.36
C GLY A 191 5.92 13.97 -3.53
N HIS A 192 7.10 13.37 -3.72
CA HIS A 192 8.24 14.03 -4.33
C HIS A 192 8.07 14.15 -5.85
N ILE A 193 7.47 13.12 -6.46
CA ILE A 193 7.07 13.11 -7.87
C ILE A 193 5.62 12.65 -7.95
N ASP A 194 4.78 13.51 -8.49
CA ASP A 194 3.36 13.24 -8.75
C ASP A 194 3.15 13.19 -10.27
N ILE A 195 2.73 12.02 -10.75
CA ILE A 195 2.55 11.73 -12.17
C ILE A 195 1.05 11.65 -12.43
N TYR A 196 0.60 12.34 -13.47
CA TYR A 196 -0.81 12.40 -13.88
C TYR A 196 -0.98 11.80 -15.28
N PRO A 197 -0.97 10.45 -15.44
CA PRO A 197 -1.16 9.80 -16.73
C PRO A 197 -2.44 10.28 -17.41
N ASN A 198 -2.33 10.66 -18.69
CA ASN A 198 -3.45 11.17 -19.48
C ASN A 198 -4.16 12.39 -18.84
N GLY A 199 -3.42 13.20 -18.06
CA GLY A 199 -3.95 14.32 -17.30
C GLY A 199 -4.59 13.94 -15.96
N GLY A 200 -4.54 12.65 -15.58
CA GLY A 200 -4.91 12.11 -14.27
C GLY A 200 -6.41 12.03 -13.96
N THR A 201 -7.26 12.68 -14.75
CA THR A 201 -8.71 12.70 -14.50
C THR A 201 -9.40 11.38 -14.81
N PHE A 202 -9.03 10.74 -15.92
CA PHE A 202 -9.65 9.51 -16.41
C PHE A 202 -8.70 8.80 -17.37
N GLN A 203 -8.76 7.46 -17.44
CA GLN A 203 -7.84 6.66 -18.26
C GLN A 203 -8.48 6.12 -19.54
N PRO A 204 -7.75 6.09 -20.67
CA PRO A 204 -8.23 5.48 -21.91
C PRO A 204 -8.69 4.03 -21.70
N GLY A 205 -9.83 3.64 -22.27
CA GLY A 205 -10.39 2.29 -22.18
C GLY A 205 -11.26 2.02 -20.94
N CYS A 206 -11.32 2.94 -19.98
CA CYS A 206 -12.18 2.80 -18.79
C CYS A 206 -13.65 3.24 -19.02
N ASP A 207 -14.02 3.68 -20.22
CA ASP A 207 -15.41 4.02 -20.54
C ASP A 207 -16.26 2.75 -20.71
N ILE A 208 -17.57 2.90 -20.54
CA ILE A 208 -18.53 1.79 -20.53
C ILE A 208 -18.57 1.09 -21.90
N GLN A 209 -18.33 1.82 -22.99
CA GLN A 209 -18.34 1.25 -24.35
C GLN A 209 -17.14 0.33 -24.59
N ASN A 210 -15.95 0.71 -24.13
CA ASN A 210 -14.73 -0.08 -24.28
C ASN A 210 -14.66 -1.25 -23.29
N THR A 211 -15.28 -1.12 -22.10
CA THR A 211 -15.29 -2.19 -21.08
C THR A 211 -16.23 -3.35 -21.43
N LEU A 212 -17.26 -3.13 -22.26
CA LEU A 212 -18.22 -4.16 -22.68
C LEU A 212 -17.87 -4.84 -24.02
N MET A 213 -16.94 -4.28 -24.78
CA MET A 213 -16.52 -4.80 -26.10
C MET A 213 -15.10 -5.39 -26.12
N GLY A 214 -14.44 -5.46 -24.95
CA GLY A 214 -13.09 -6.00 -24.77
C GLY A 214 -13.08 -7.38 -24.10
#